data_AF-A0A520DVZ2-F1
#
_entry.id   AF-A0A520DVZ2-F1
#
_cell.length_a   1.000
_cell.length_b   1.000
_cell.length_c   1.000
_cell.angle_alpha   90.00
_cell.angle_beta   90.00
_cell.angle_gamma   90.00
#
_symmetry.space_group_name_H-M   'P 1'
#
loop_
_entity.id
_entity.type
_entity.pdbx_description
1 polymer ?
#
loop_
_entity_poly.entity_id
_entity_poly.type
_entity_poly.pdbx_seq_one_letter_code
_entity_poly.pdbx_strand_id
1 'polypeptide(L)'
;GVIVGTGWKRFCTPTNDLIAAFDAEGDVIRKNSSTSFKNVSTEGWSDDYWTKSNYPFINKYRNDDLANSYIIRLADIKLLKAEALNELSASGWSTAAPIVNEIRGRVNLGITPANDQASMRLAIEKERRLELAFEGQRWFDLLRTNRAIAVMNAQKNGSGANLNYNVTAAKLLFPIPQAEMDRNPNIR
;
A
#
# COMPACT_ATOMS: atom_id res chain seq x y z
N GLY A 1 -3.96 6.31 -26.12
CA GLY A 1 -5.02 5.43 -25.60
C GLY A 1 -4.57 4.87 -24.27
N VAL A 2 -5.40 4.94 -23.23
CA VAL A 2 -5.16 4.25 -21.97
C VAL A 2 -5.35 2.76 -22.24
N ILE A 3 -4.31 1.95 -22.02
CA ILE A 3 -4.41 0.51 -22.19
C ILE A 3 -5.28 -0.03 -21.06
N VAL A 4 -6.45 -0.51 -21.47
CA VAL A 4 -7.43 -1.22 -20.66
C VAL A 4 -7.23 -2.70 -20.98
N GLY A 5 -6.95 -3.54 -19.99
CA GLY A 5 -6.59 -4.94 -20.25
C GLY A 5 -6.90 -5.88 -19.10
N THR A 6 -7.42 -7.06 -19.46
CA THR A 6 -7.77 -8.23 -18.63
C THR A 6 -6.57 -9.12 -18.30
N GLY A 7 -5.35 -8.56 -18.39
CA GLY A 7 -4.08 -9.24 -18.11
C GLY A 7 -3.78 -9.36 -16.62
N TRP A 8 -2.50 -9.28 -16.24
CA TRP A 8 -2.05 -9.49 -14.85
C TRP A 8 -2.71 -8.55 -13.83
N LYS A 9 -3.11 -7.34 -14.25
CA LYS A 9 -3.75 -6.33 -13.39
C LYS A 9 -5.00 -6.83 -12.67
N ARG A 10 -5.69 -7.82 -13.24
CA ARG A 10 -6.86 -8.47 -12.61
C ARG A 10 -6.51 -9.23 -11.32
N PHE A 11 -5.27 -9.66 -11.18
CA PHE A 11 -4.78 -10.40 -10.01
C PHE A 11 -4.25 -9.48 -8.91
N CYS A 12 -4.27 -8.17 -9.13
CA CYS A 12 -3.80 -7.17 -8.20
C CYS A 12 -4.91 -6.15 -7.88
N THR A 13 -6.12 -6.65 -7.61
CA THR A 13 -7.30 -5.82 -7.30
C THR A 13 -7.03 -4.95 -6.07
N PRO A 14 -7.15 -3.61 -6.16
CA PRO A 14 -7.06 -2.72 -5.02
C PRO A 14 -8.06 -3.09 -3.92
N THR A 15 -7.63 -3.12 -2.65
CA THR A 15 -8.50 -3.41 -1.52
C THR A 15 -9.45 -2.24 -1.24
N ASN A 16 -10.66 -2.53 -0.72
CA ASN A 16 -11.58 -1.46 -0.29
C ASN A 16 -10.92 -0.54 0.75
N ASP A 17 -10.10 -1.08 1.65
CA ASP A 17 -9.36 -0.33 2.67
C ASP A 17 -8.37 0.68 2.07
N LEU A 18 -7.68 0.34 0.96
CA LEU A 18 -6.80 1.29 0.29
C LEU A 18 -7.59 2.43 -0.38
N ILE A 19 -8.71 2.10 -1.02
CA ILE A 19 -9.58 3.11 -1.64
C ILE A 19 -10.16 4.04 -0.57
N ALA A 20 -10.66 3.48 0.53
CA ALA A 20 -11.16 4.23 1.67
C ALA A 20 -10.08 5.12 2.30
N ALA A 21 -8.81 4.68 2.35
CA ALA A 21 -7.71 5.48 2.86
C ALA A 21 -7.41 6.70 1.97
N PHE A 22 -7.48 6.57 0.64
CA PHE A 22 -7.39 7.73 -0.25
C PHE A 22 -8.57 8.68 -0.06
N ASP A 23 -9.80 8.14 0.03
CA ASP A 23 -11.02 8.94 0.16
C ASP A 23 -11.09 9.69 1.50
N ALA A 24 -10.66 9.05 2.59
CA ALA A 24 -10.61 9.67 3.91
C ALA A 24 -9.61 10.84 3.98
N GLU A 25 -8.53 10.80 3.20
CA GLU A 25 -7.58 11.91 3.08
C GLU A 25 -8.01 12.97 2.06
N GLY A 26 -8.99 12.68 1.19
CA GLY A 26 -9.29 13.53 0.03
C GLY A 26 -8.20 13.51 -1.04
N ASP A 27 -7.37 12.46 -1.10
CA ASP A 27 -6.23 12.34 -2.01
C ASP A 27 -6.66 11.82 -3.39
N VAL A 28 -7.33 12.67 -4.15
CA VAL A 28 -7.85 12.35 -5.49
C VAL A 28 -6.71 12.15 -6.50
N ILE A 29 -5.60 12.87 -6.34
CA ILE A 29 -4.47 12.83 -7.28
C ILE A 29 -3.77 11.47 -7.25
N ARG A 30 -3.42 10.97 -6.06
CA ARG A 30 -2.78 9.64 -5.97
C ARG A 30 -3.78 8.53 -6.22
N LYS A 31 -5.04 8.67 -5.79
CA LYS A 31 -6.08 7.68 -6.09
C LYS A 31 -6.21 7.46 -7.58
N ASN A 32 -6.36 8.53 -8.37
CA ASN A 32 -6.52 8.44 -9.83
C ASN A 32 -5.25 7.97 -10.54
N SER A 33 -4.06 8.26 -9.98
CA SER A 33 -2.80 7.74 -10.51
C SER A 33 -2.59 6.26 -10.20
N SER A 34 -3.11 5.78 -9.06
CA SER A 34 -2.87 4.43 -8.55
C SER A 34 -3.94 3.44 -8.97
N THR A 35 -5.20 3.89 -9.10
CA THR A 35 -6.36 3.05 -9.38
C THR A 35 -7.26 3.68 -10.44
N SER A 36 -7.87 2.84 -11.27
CA SER A 36 -8.94 3.20 -12.21
C SER A 36 -10.12 2.27 -12.00
N PHE A 37 -11.34 2.74 -12.23
CA PHE A 37 -12.56 1.95 -12.06
C PHE A 37 -13.26 1.74 -13.40
N LYS A 38 -13.85 0.56 -13.60
CA LYS A 38 -14.56 0.21 -14.85
C LYS A 38 -15.78 -0.66 -14.58
N ASN A 39 -16.73 -0.59 -15.51
CA ASN A 39 -17.84 -1.53 -15.58
C ASN A 39 -17.39 -2.78 -16.35
N VAL A 40 -17.34 -3.92 -15.67
CA VAL A 40 -16.92 -5.23 -16.18
C VAL A 40 -18.08 -6.21 -16.28
N SER A 41 -19.33 -5.73 -16.23
CA SER A 41 -20.53 -6.59 -16.15
C SER A 41 -20.68 -7.53 -17.35
N THR A 42 -20.17 -7.15 -18.51
CA THR A 42 -20.20 -7.96 -19.75
C THR A 42 -18.94 -8.81 -19.95
N GLU A 43 -17.94 -8.65 -19.08
CA GLU A 43 -16.61 -9.26 -19.25
C GLU A 43 -16.45 -10.56 -18.43
N GLY A 44 -17.52 -11.01 -17.76
CA GLY A 44 -17.54 -12.24 -16.96
C GLY A 44 -16.84 -12.14 -15.60
N TRP A 45 -16.19 -11.03 -15.29
CA TRP A 45 -15.44 -10.84 -14.04
C TRP A 45 -16.34 -10.69 -12.82
N SER A 46 -15.86 -11.16 -11.68
CA SER A 46 -16.46 -10.98 -10.36
C SER A 46 -15.38 -11.02 -9.29
N ASP A 47 -15.61 -10.26 -8.22
CA ASP A 47 -14.88 -10.33 -6.96
C ASP A 47 -15.94 -10.30 -5.85
N ASP A 48 -15.66 -10.98 -4.74
CA ASP A 48 -16.63 -11.10 -3.65
C ASP A 48 -16.88 -9.76 -2.92
N TYR A 49 -16.00 -8.77 -3.13
CA TYR A 49 -15.96 -7.52 -2.40
C TYR A 49 -16.03 -6.27 -3.29
N TRP A 50 -16.10 -6.46 -4.62
CA TRP A 50 -16.28 -5.40 -5.60
C TRP A 50 -17.44 -5.67 -6.57
N THR A 51 -18.27 -4.64 -6.77
CA THR A 51 -19.34 -4.68 -7.75
C THR A 51 -18.80 -4.65 -9.18
N LYS A 52 -19.39 -5.43 -10.08
CA LYS A 52 -19.00 -5.45 -11.51
C LYS A 52 -19.17 -4.10 -12.20
N SER A 53 -20.13 -3.28 -11.79
CA SER A 53 -20.35 -1.96 -12.39
C SER A 53 -19.24 -0.95 -12.09
N ASN A 54 -18.45 -1.18 -11.04
CA ASN A 54 -17.42 -0.26 -10.56
C ASN A 54 -16.21 -1.03 -10.00
N TYR A 55 -15.61 -1.87 -10.83
CA TYR A 55 -14.50 -2.75 -10.46
C TYR A 55 -13.15 -2.00 -10.55
N PRO A 56 -12.28 -2.07 -9.52
CA PRO A 56 -11.00 -1.37 -9.52
C PRO A 56 -9.88 -2.15 -10.20
N PHE A 57 -9.06 -1.43 -10.95
CA PHE A 57 -7.82 -1.92 -11.56
C PHE A 57 -6.65 -1.02 -11.15
N ILE A 58 -5.46 -1.60 -11.01
CA ILE A 58 -4.24 -0.81 -10.86
C ILE A 58 -4.03 0.06 -12.10
N ASN A 59 -3.78 1.35 -11.86
CA ASN A 59 -3.51 2.35 -12.89
C ASN A 59 -2.06 2.88 -12.84
N LYS A 60 -1.28 2.47 -11.83
CA LYS A 60 0.13 2.86 -11.68
C LYS A 60 0.97 2.49 -12.90
N TYR A 61 0.74 1.29 -13.44
CA TYR A 61 1.40 0.75 -14.62
C TYR A 61 0.46 0.85 -15.81
N ARG A 62 0.47 1.96 -16.53
CA ARG A 62 -0.56 2.26 -17.56
C ARG A 62 -0.47 1.41 -18.82
N ASN A 63 0.65 0.76 -19.06
CA ASN A 63 0.89 -0.14 -20.19
C ASN A 63 1.34 -1.49 -19.65
N ASP A 64 0.72 -2.59 -20.09
CA ASP A 64 0.88 -3.91 -19.46
C ASP A 64 2.31 -4.45 -19.60
N ASP A 65 2.98 -4.14 -20.72
CA ASP A 65 4.31 -4.70 -21.06
C ASP A 65 5.42 -3.65 -21.22
N LEU A 66 5.07 -2.36 -21.27
CA LEU A 66 6.03 -1.25 -21.47
C LEU A 66 6.03 -0.23 -20.34
N ALA A 67 5.40 -0.53 -19.20
CA ALA A 67 5.43 0.36 -18.06
C ALA A 67 6.78 0.26 -17.33
N ASN A 68 7.39 1.41 -17.08
CA ASN A 68 8.55 1.50 -16.20
C ASN A 68 8.14 1.16 -14.76
N SER A 69 8.93 0.30 -14.14
CA SER A 69 8.78 -0.03 -12.72
C SER A 69 9.77 0.75 -11.88
N TYR A 70 9.28 1.30 -10.77
CA TYR A 70 10.12 1.98 -9.80
C TYR A 70 10.65 0.96 -8.80
N ILE A 71 11.98 0.82 -8.73
CA ILE A 71 12.63 0.08 -7.64
C ILE A 71 12.85 1.01 -6.45
N ILE A 72 13.32 2.23 -6.72
CA ILE A 72 13.53 3.30 -5.74
C ILE A 72 13.14 4.62 -6.39
N ARG A 73 12.57 5.53 -5.60
CA ARG A 73 12.33 6.92 -6.02
C ARG A 73 12.45 7.89 -4.86
N LEU A 74 12.62 9.17 -5.20
CA LEU A 74 12.92 10.21 -4.22
C LEU A 74 11.92 10.29 -3.05
N ALA A 75 10.61 10.11 -3.30
CA ALA A 75 9.62 10.19 -2.21
C ALA A 75 9.78 9.06 -1.18
N ASP A 76 10.19 7.86 -1.61
CA ASP A 76 10.47 6.74 -0.69
C ASP A 76 11.63 7.11 0.24
N ILE A 77 12.75 7.58 -0.33
CA ILE A 77 13.93 8.02 0.43
C ILE A 77 13.59 9.18 1.38
N LYS A 78 12.77 10.14 0.93
CA LYS A 78 12.31 11.24 1.78
C LYS A 78 11.49 10.72 2.97
N LEU A 79 10.54 9.81 2.73
CA LEU A 79 9.72 9.27 3.81
C LEU A 79 10.51 8.36 4.75
N LEU A 80 11.50 7.60 4.27
CA LEU A 80 12.44 6.87 5.13
C LEU A 80 13.28 7.81 5.99
N LYS A 81 13.74 8.95 5.43
CA LYS A 81 14.42 9.99 6.19
C LYS A 81 13.50 10.58 7.27
N ALA A 82 12.25 10.88 6.94
CA ALA A 82 11.27 11.40 7.89
C ALA A 82 11.03 10.39 9.03
N GLU A 83 10.94 9.10 8.70
CA GLU A 83 10.81 8.04 9.68
C GLU A 83 12.01 7.97 10.62
N ALA A 84 13.22 7.93 10.07
CA ALA A 84 14.44 7.91 10.88
C ALA A 84 14.50 9.12 11.83
N LEU A 85 14.22 10.33 11.33
CA LEU A 85 14.18 11.55 12.13
C LEU A 85 13.14 11.48 13.26
N ASN A 86 11.96 10.93 12.99
CA ASN A 86 10.92 10.74 14.00
C ASN A 86 11.40 9.83 15.13
N GLU A 87 12.11 8.75 14.80
CA GLU A 87 12.55 7.75 15.78
C GLU A 87 13.80 8.17 16.58
N LEU A 88 14.53 9.21 16.18
CA LEU A 88 15.71 9.68 16.92
C LEU A 88 15.41 10.17 18.34
N SER A 89 14.21 10.74 18.57
CA SER A 89 13.80 11.24 19.90
C SER A 89 12.30 11.47 19.97
N ALA A 90 11.76 11.61 21.19
CA ALA A 90 10.36 11.95 21.41
C ALA A 90 9.92 13.28 20.73
N SER A 91 10.85 14.21 20.49
CA SER A 91 10.63 15.48 19.77
C SER A 91 10.97 15.41 18.27
N GLY A 92 11.45 14.26 17.78
CA GLY A 92 11.89 14.05 16.40
C GLY A 92 10.82 14.36 15.36
N TRP A 93 9.54 14.16 15.74
CA TRP A 93 8.37 14.46 14.90
C TRP A 93 8.41 15.86 14.29
N SER A 94 8.91 16.86 15.01
CA SER A 94 8.98 18.25 14.54
C SER A 94 9.90 18.43 13.34
N THR A 95 10.96 17.62 13.25
CA THR A 95 11.91 17.61 12.12
C THR A 95 11.47 16.69 10.97
N ALA A 96 10.63 15.69 11.27
CA ALA A 96 10.01 14.82 10.27
C ALA A 96 8.84 15.51 9.54
N ALA A 97 8.06 16.33 10.25
CA ALA A 97 6.84 16.96 9.75
C ALA A 97 7.04 17.75 8.43
N PRO A 98 8.10 18.56 8.25
CA PRO A 98 8.30 19.29 7.00
C PRO A 98 8.46 18.36 5.78
N ILE A 99 9.11 17.20 5.96
CA ILE A 99 9.32 16.23 4.88
C ILE A 99 8.01 15.56 4.49
N VAL A 100 7.21 15.17 5.48
CA VAL A 100 5.86 14.61 5.25
C VAL A 100 4.97 15.65 4.55
N ASN A 101 5.02 16.90 5.00
CA ASN A 101 4.25 18.00 4.42
C ASN A 101 4.67 18.33 2.99
N GLU A 102 5.94 18.16 2.62
CA GLU A 102 6.39 18.30 1.23
C GLU A 102 5.69 17.28 0.31
N ILE A 103 5.62 16.02 0.74
CA ILE A 103 4.99 14.94 -0.01
C ILE A 103 3.47 15.15 -0.12
N ARG A 104 2.83 15.59 0.97
CA ARG A 104 1.40 15.94 1.02
C ARG A 104 1.07 17.14 0.14
N GLY A 105 1.90 18.18 0.17
CA GLY A 105 1.70 19.41 -0.61
C GLY A 105 1.75 19.17 -2.12
N ARG A 106 2.57 18.22 -2.60
CA ARG A 106 2.63 17.84 -4.03
C ARG A 106 1.29 17.35 -4.58
N VAL A 107 0.42 16.82 -3.72
CA VAL A 107 -0.90 16.29 -4.08
C VAL A 107 -2.03 17.13 -3.47
N ASN A 108 -1.75 18.40 -3.16
CA ASN A 108 -2.69 19.38 -2.64
C ASN A 108 -3.38 18.99 -1.31
N LEU A 109 -2.74 18.14 -0.51
CA LEU A 109 -3.21 17.81 0.83
C LEU A 109 -2.71 18.85 1.85
N GLY A 110 -3.51 19.09 2.89
CA GLY A 110 -3.11 19.93 4.03
C GLY A 110 -1.96 19.30 4.83
N ILE A 111 -1.37 20.09 5.73
CA ILE A 111 -0.28 19.63 6.61
C ILE A 111 -0.73 18.46 7.49
N THR A 112 0.22 17.63 7.92
CA THR A 112 -0.05 16.56 8.87
C THR A 112 -0.49 17.13 10.22
N PRO A 113 -1.55 16.58 10.85
CA PRO A 113 -1.98 16.99 12.18
C PRO A 113 -1.15 16.36 13.31
N ALA A 114 -0.22 15.45 12.97
CA ALA A 114 0.63 14.77 13.94
C ALA A 114 1.54 15.75 14.70
N ASN A 115 1.52 15.67 16.03
CA ASN A 115 2.16 16.61 16.94
C ASN A 115 2.99 15.92 18.04
N ASP A 116 3.21 14.61 17.91
CA ASP A 116 4.10 13.83 18.77
C ASP A 116 4.74 12.69 17.95
N GLN A 117 5.71 11.98 18.56
CA GLN A 117 6.42 10.88 17.90
C GLN A 117 5.48 9.76 17.44
N ALA A 118 4.49 9.40 18.25
CA ALA A 118 3.63 8.25 17.98
C ALA A 118 2.63 8.53 16.84
N SER A 119 1.97 9.68 16.86
CA SER A 119 1.09 10.16 15.80
C SER A 119 1.85 10.38 14.50
N MET A 120 3.08 10.90 14.56
CA MET A 120 3.91 11.10 13.37
C MET A 120 4.37 9.78 12.77
N ARG A 121 4.68 8.76 13.58
CA ARG A 121 4.98 7.40 13.10
C ARG A 121 3.83 6.85 12.25
N LEU A 122 2.59 6.98 12.75
CA LEU A 122 1.40 6.55 12.02
C LEU A 122 1.13 7.43 10.78
N ALA A 123 1.38 8.72 10.86
CA ALA A 123 1.26 9.63 9.72
C ALA A 123 2.24 9.25 8.60
N ILE A 124 3.50 8.95 8.94
CA ILE A 124 4.51 8.49 7.98
C ILE A 124 4.13 7.14 7.39
N GLU A 125 3.67 6.18 8.20
CA GLU A 125 3.21 4.88 7.70
C GLU A 125 2.05 5.03 6.69
N LYS A 126 1.07 5.88 7.02
CA LYS A 126 -0.05 6.20 6.11
C LYS A 126 0.44 6.89 4.85
N GLU A 127 1.31 7.90 4.97
CA GLU A 127 1.82 8.64 3.82
C GLU A 127 2.61 7.72 2.89
N ARG A 128 3.46 6.82 3.42
CA ARG A 128 4.16 5.78 2.65
C ARG A 128 3.17 4.88 1.91
N ARG A 129 2.11 4.42 2.59
CA ARG A 129 1.07 3.57 1.98
C ARG A 129 0.41 4.24 0.77
N LEU A 130 0.03 5.51 0.89
CA LEU A 130 -0.69 6.24 -0.16
C LEU A 130 0.25 6.67 -1.30
N GLU A 131 1.44 7.14 -0.95
CA GLU A 131 2.46 7.59 -1.89
C GLU A 131 2.99 6.42 -2.74
N LEU A 132 3.30 5.29 -2.11
CA LEU A 132 3.98 4.13 -2.72
C LEU A 132 3.01 2.98 -3.07
N ALA A 133 1.71 3.27 -3.20
CA ALA A 133 0.71 2.28 -3.56
C ALA A 133 1.11 1.54 -4.85
N PHE A 134 1.10 0.20 -4.77
CA PHE A 134 1.47 -0.72 -5.85
C PHE A 134 2.95 -0.71 -6.26
N GLU A 135 3.86 -0.20 -5.43
CA GLU A 135 5.31 -0.20 -5.70
C GLU A 135 6.08 -1.25 -4.87
N GLY A 136 5.40 -2.25 -4.33
CA GLY A 136 6.03 -3.37 -3.59
C GLY A 136 6.45 -3.07 -2.14
N GLN A 137 6.23 -1.85 -1.65
CA GLN A 137 6.77 -1.42 -0.34
C GLN A 137 5.92 -1.86 0.87
N ARG A 138 4.59 -1.91 0.73
CA ARG A 138 3.66 -2.01 1.87
C ARG A 138 3.89 -3.23 2.75
N TRP A 139 4.17 -4.40 2.17
CA TRP A 139 4.41 -5.62 2.95
C TRP A 139 5.67 -5.48 3.82
N PHE A 140 6.77 -5.02 3.24
CA PHE A 140 8.03 -4.85 3.95
C PHE A 140 7.96 -3.75 5.01
N ASP A 141 7.23 -2.66 4.75
CA ASP A 141 6.93 -1.62 5.74
C ASP A 141 6.21 -2.19 6.96
N LEU A 142 5.21 -3.05 6.74
CA LEU A 142 4.47 -3.69 7.83
C LEU A 142 5.30 -4.71 8.60
N LEU A 143 6.19 -5.45 7.92
CA LEU A 143 7.10 -6.39 8.58
C LEU A 143 8.10 -5.67 9.48
N ARG A 144 8.84 -4.70 8.95
CA ARG A 144 9.90 -4.00 9.70
C ARG A 144 9.37 -3.16 10.87
N THR A 145 8.11 -2.75 10.82
CA THR A 145 7.43 -2.01 11.90
C THR A 145 6.64 -2.92 12.85
N ASN A 146 6.71 -4.25 12.68
CA ASN A 146 5.93 -5.24 13.45
C ASN A 146 4.41 -5.02 13.40
N ARG A 147 3.90 -4.43 12.31
CA ARG A 147 2.48 -4.11 12.13
C ARG A 147 1.71 -5.07 11.25
N ALA A 148 2.39 -5.99 10.56
CA ALA A 148 1.77 -6.91 9.60
C ALA A 148 0.57 -7.68 10.18
N ILE A 149 0.73 -8.33 11.33
CA ILE A 149 -0.37 -9.10 11.96
C ILE A 149 -1.55 -8.19 12.28
N ALA A 150 -1.30 -7.06 12.96
CA ALA A 150 -2.34 -6.14 13.39
C ALA A 150 -3.10 -5.53 12.21
N VAL A 151 -2.38 -5.06 11.19
CA VAL A 151 -2.98 -4.38 10.03
C VAL A 151 -3.69 -5.34 9.11
N MET A 152 -3.10 -6.50 8.81
CA MET A 152 -3.69 -7.48 7.89
C MET A 152 -4.95 -8.10 8.50
N ASN A 153 -4.93 -8.49 9.78
CA ASN A 153 -6.11 -9.09 10.40
C ASN A 153 -7.24 -8.08 10.68
N ALA A 154 -6.96 -6.77 10.65
CA ALA A 154 -7.97 -5.72 10.77
C ALA A 154 -8.66 -5.36 9.44
N GLN A 155 -8.26 -5.98 8.32
CA GLN A 155 -8.83 -5.66 7.01
C GLN A 155 -10.30 -6.04 6.91
N LYS A 156 -11.08 -5.14 6.28
CA LYS A 156 -12.52 -5.27 6.07
C LYS A 156 -12.86 -5.13 4.59
N ASN A 157 -13.97 -5.75 4.19
CA ASN A 157 -14.55 -5.53 2.87
C ASN A 157 -15.29 -4.19 2.80
N GLY A 158 -15.82 -3.86 1.62
CA GLY A 158 -16.59 -2.62 1.38
C GLY A 158 -17.86 -2.47 2.24
N SER A 159 -18.39 -3.56 2.80
CA SER A 159 -19.53 -3.54 3.73
C SER A 159 -19.11 -3.46 5.21
N GLY A 160 -17.81 -3.37 5.50
CA GLY A 160 -17.27 -3.29 6.85
C GLY A 160 -17.13 -4.63 7.58
N ALA A 161 -17.36 -5.77 6.90
CA ALA A 161 -17.15 -7.10 7.46
C ALA A 161 -15.67 -7.50 7.42
N ASN A 162 -15.19 -8.18 8.46
CA ASN A 162 -13.78 -8.62 8.55
C ASN A 162 -13.47 -9.67 7.48
N LEU A 163 -12.32 -9.52 6.82
CA LEU A 163 -11.83 -10.47 5.80
C LEU A 163 -11.14 -11.71 6.39
N ASN A 164 -10.83 -11.70 7.70
CA ASN A 164 -10.30 -12.84 8.44
C ASN A 164 -9.07 -13.52 7.80
N TYR A 165 -8.11 -12.73 7.31
CA TYR A 165 -6.88 -13.25 6.67
C TYR A 165 -6.06 -14.22 7.55
N ASN A 166 -6.26 -14.22 8.88
CA ASN A 166 -5.60 -15.12 9.82
C ASN A 166 -4.07 -15.13 9.64
N VAL A 167 -3.48 -13.95 9.56
CA VAL A 167 -2.02 -13.76 9.51
C VAL A 167 -1.47 -14.06 10.91
N THR A 168 -0.54 -15.00 10.98
CA THR A 168 0.16 -15.42 12.20
C THR A 168 1.66 -15.16 12.04
N ALA A 169 2.44 -15.29 13.13
CA ALA A 169 3.89 -15.11 13.09
C ALA A 169 4.57 -16.01 12.02
N ALA A 170 4.09 -17.26 11.85
CA ALA A 170 4.60 -18.19 10.85
C ALA A 170 4.36 -17.73 9.40
N LYS A 171 3.37 -16.86 9.16
CA LYS A 171 3.02 -16.33 7.83
C LYS A 171 3.72 -15.01 7.50
N LEU A 172 4.63 -14.53 8.36
CA LEU A 172 5.39 -13.31 8.11
C LEU A 172 6.58 -13.53 7.17
N LEU A 173 7.05 -14.77 7.05
CA LEU A 173 8.16 -15.17 6.20
C LEU A 173 7.64 -16.03 5.05
N PHE A 174 8.30 -15.93 3.90
CA PHE A 174 8.07 -16.87 2.82
C PHE A 174 8.62 -18.25 3.20
N PRO A 175 7.94 -19.34 2.82
CA PRO A 175 8.45 -20.68 3.06
C PRO A 175 9.71 -20.90 2.22
N ILE A 176 10.66 -21.65 2.79
CA ILE A 176 11.76 -22.20 2.00
C ILE A 176 11.14 -23.20 1.00
N PRO A 177 11.45 -23.12 -0.31
CA PRO A 177 10.89 -24.05 -1.28
C PRO A 177 11.15 -25.50 -0.90
N GLN A 178 10.10 -26.34 -0.92
CA GLN A 178 10.19 -27.75 -0.50
C GLN A 178 11.30 -28.52 -1.22
N ALA A 179 11.46 -28.29 -2.53
CA ALA A 179 12.50 -28.94 -3.33
C ALA A 179 13.92 -28.64 -2.82
N GLU A 180 14.16 -27.46 -2.24
CA GLU A 180 15.47 -27.11 -1.68
C GLU A 180 15.70 -27.81 -0.33
N MET A 181 14.66 -27.95 0.50
CA MET A 181 14.72 -28.74 1.73
C MET A 181 14.96 -30.23 1.44
N ASP A 182 14.30 -30.78 0.41
CA ASP A 182 14.46 -32.17 0.00
C ASP A 182 15.87 -32.44 -0.55
N ARG A 183 16.47 -31.46 -1.24
CA ARG A 183 17.82 -31.56 -1.81
C ARG A 183 18.93 -31.42 -0.76
N ASN A 184 18.73 -30.58 0.24
CA ASN A 184 19.72 -30.33 1.27
C ASN A 184 19.09 -30.44 2.66
N PRO A 185 19.23 -31.61 3.32
CA PRO A 185 18.70 -31.84 4.67
C PRO A 185 19.25 -30.90 5.76
N ASN A 186 20.29 -30.11 5.47
CA ASN A 186 20.83 -29.12 6.40
C ASN A 186 20.13 -27.74 6.30
N ILE A 187 19.24 -27.54 5.31
CA ILE A 187 18.44 -26.31 5.18
C ILE A 187 17.31 -26.36 6.21
N ARG A 188 17.20 -25.29 7.00
CA ARG A 188 16.19 -25.08 8.02
C ARG A 188 15.96 -23.58 8.23
#